data_AF-A0A3C0GTV9-F1
#
_entry.id   AF-A0A3C0GTV9-F1
#
_cell.length_a   1.000
_cell.length_b   1.000
_cell.length_c   1.000
_cell.angle_alpha   90.00
_cell.angle_beta   90.00
_cell.angle_gamma   90.00
#
_symmetry.space_group_name_H-M   'P 1'
#
loop_
_entity.id
_entity.type
_entity.pdbx_description
1 polymer ?
#
loop_
_entity_poly.entity_id
_entity_poly.type
_entity_poly.pdbx_seq_one_letter_code
_entity_poly.pdbx_strand_id
1 'polypeptide(L)'
;MSNSAHAVPEAAATLQVPPQTPTPKVFACARQRLTQLGQDEALWDHKVTREDLQHGVLETGDFPEDNISGFRLHLQHDPAKGSVSLRLRGAGAYFVDQGVEAGLKEFESGFATCLSAA
;
A
#
# COMPACT_ATOMS: atom_id res chain seq x y z
N MET A 1 21.36 -7.97 -17.01
CA MET A 1 21.10 -7.02 -18.11
C MET A 1 19.72 -6.43 -17.85
N SER A 2 19.65 -5.19 -17.35
CA SER A 2 18.40 -4.51 -17.00
C SER A 2 17.76 -3.91 -18.25
N ASN A 3 16.55 -4.36 -18.59
CA ASN A 3 15.67 -3.68 -19.54
C ASN A 3 14.81 -2.68 -18.77
N SER A 4 15.28 -1.43 -18.66
CA SER A 4 14.61 -0.35 -17.92
C SER A 4 14.13 0.74 -18.88
N ALA A 5 13.09 0.45 -19.67
CA ALA A 5 12.40 1.46 -20.47
C ALA A 5 10.87 1.46 -20.29
N HIS A 6 10.28 0.46 -19.63
CA HIS A 6 8.81 0.31 -19.46
C HIS A 6 8.43 -0.35 -18.13
N ALA A 7 9.23 -0.18 -17.08
CA ALA A 7 8.87 -0.71 -15.77
C ALA A 7 7.91 0.25 -15.06
N VAL A 8 6.82 -0.28 -14.52
CA VAL A 8 5.88 0.47 -13.68
C VAL A 8 6.64 1.02 -12.48
N PRO A 9 6.54 2.34 -12.20
CA PRO A 9 7.13 2.91 -11.00
C PRO A 9 6.55 2.23 -9.76
N GLU A 10 7.44 1.80 -8.87
CA GLU A 10 7.11 1.08 -7.66
C GLU A 10 8.00 1.53 -6.51
N ALA A 11 7.41 1.68 -5.33
CA ALA A 11 8.11 1.86 -4.07
C ALA A 11 7.75 0.73 -3.10
N ALA A 12 8.68 0.37 -2.22
CA ALA A 12 8.45 -0.66 -1.21
C ALA A 12 9.01 -0.25 0.15
N ALA A 13 8.31 -0.64 1.21
CA ALA A 13 8.71 -0.40 2.59
C ALA A 13 8.36 -1.62 3.44
N THR A 14 8.99 -1.74 4.61
CA THR A 14 8.60 -2.72 5.62
C THR A 14 8.55 -2.02 6.97
N LEU A 15 7.38 -2.06 7.58
CA LEU A 15 7.11 -1.49 8.88
C LEU A 15 7.16 -2.59 9.94
N GLN A 16 7.77 -2.28 11.08
CA GLN A 16 7.67 -3.12 12.26
C GLN A 16 6.36 -2.77 12.99
N VAL A 17 5.62 -3.78 13.38
CA VAL A 17 4.40 -3.65 14.18
C VAL A 17 4.56 -4.48 15.46
N PRO A 18 3.85 -4.14 16.55
CA PRO A 18 3.90 -4.95 17.75
C PRO A 18 3.64 -6.43 17.41
N PRO A 19 4.47 -7.36 17.92
CA PRO A 19 4.27 -8.79 17.67
C PRO A 19 2.85 -9.19 18.04
N GLN A 20 2.26 -10.12 17.28
CA GLN A 20 0.90 -10.60 17.48
C GLN A 20 -0.20 -9.53 17.29
N THR A 21 0.10 -8.37 16.68
CA THR A 21 -0.95 -7.46 16.20
C THR A 21 -1.92 -8.25 15.32
N PRO A 22 -3.24 -8.24 15.58
CA PRO A 22 -4.18 -9.00 14.76
C PRO A 22 -4.27 -8.43 13.34
N THR A 23 -4.23 -9.29 12.31
CA THR A 23 -4.45 -8.88 10.91
C THR A 23 -5.70 -7.99 10.72
N PRO A 24 -6.84 -8.26 11.38
CA PRO A 24 -7.99 -7.36 11.29
C PRO A 24 -7.71 -5.91 11.75
N LYS A 25 -6.88 -5.71 12.79
CA LYS A 25 -6.47 -4.37 13.26
C LYS A 25 -5.60 -3.68 12.20
N VAL A 26 -4.64 -4.41 11.64
CA VAL A 26 -3.78 -3.92 10.55
C VAL A 26 -4.63 -3.46 9.36
N PHE A 27 -5.58 -4.28 8.93
CA PHE A 27 -6.45 -3.94 7.79
C PHE A 27 -7.40 -2.79 8.10
N ALA A 28 -7.93 -2.70 9.33
CA ALA A 28 -8.74 -1.55 9.72
C ALA A 28 -7.95 -0.23 9.61
N CYS A 29 -6.71 -0.22 10.09
CA CYS A 29 -5.83 0.95 9.95
C CYS A 29 -5.48 1.28 8.50
N ALA A 30 -5.23 0.26 7.67
CA ALA A 30 -4.99 0.46 6.24
C ALA A 30 -6.20 1.08 5.56
N ARG A 31 -7.42 0.56 5.80
CA ARG A 31 -8.67 1.10 5.24
C ARG A 31 -8.94 2.53 5.69
N GLN A 32 -8.75 2.83 6.96
CA GLN A 32 -8.90 4.19 7.47
C GLN A 32 -7.95 5.14 6.73
N ARG A 33 -6.68 4.77 6.58
CA ARG A 33 -5.70 5.60 5.89
C ARG A 33 -6.00 5.76 4.40
N LEU A 34 -6.36 4.67 3.72
CA LEU A 34 -6.77 4.69 2.31
C LEU A 34 -7.99 5.59 2.09
N THR A 35 -8.95 5.56 3.02
CA THR A 35 -10.16 6.41 2.94
C THR A 35 -9.81 7.88 3.07
N GLN A 36 -8.91 8.25 4.00
CA GLN A 36 -8.41 9.62 4.14
C GLN A 36 -7.68 10.08 2.87
N LEU A 37 -6.74 9.28 2.39
CA LEU A 37 -5.96 9.61 1.19
C LEU A 37 -6.83 9.71 -0.07
N GLY A 38 -7.81 8.83 -0.25
CA GLY A 38 -8.72 8.90 -1.39
C GLY A 38 -9.67 10.10 -1.38
N GLN A 39 -9.84 10.77 -0.23
CA GLN A 39 -10.60 12.02 -0.12
C GLN A 39 -9.71 13.24 -0.40
N ASP A 40 -8.45 13.20 0.04
CA ASP A 40 -7.52 14.34 -0.01
C ASP A 40 -6.69 14.37 -1.31
N GLU A 41 -6.44 13.21 -1.92
CA GLU A 41 -5.50 13.04 -3.03
C GLU A 41 -6.09 12.20 -4.17
N ALA A 42 -6.27 12.82 -5.34
CA ALA A 42 -6.88 12.18 -6.51
C ALA A 42 -6.11 10.98 -7.09
N LEU A 43 -4.85 10.78 -6.70
CA LEU A 43 -4.03 9.65 -7.14
C LEU A 43 -4.36 8.36 -6.38
N TRP A 44 -4.96 8.42 -5.19
CA TRP A 44 -5.19 7.23 -4.38
C TRP A 44 -6.48 6.50 -4.75
N ASP A 45 -6.35 5.26 -5.21
CA ASP A 45 -7.48 4.34 -5.21
C ASP A 45 -7.71 3.81 -3.79
N HIS A 46 -8.80 4.27 -3.18
CA HIS A 46 -9.21 3.87 -1.83
C HIS A 46 -10.07 2.58 -1.82
N LYS A 47 -10.42 2.05 -2.99
CA LYS A 47 -11.22 0.83 -3.08
C LYS A 47 -10.33 -0.39 -2.85
N VAL A 48 -10.58 -1.09 -1.75
CA VAL A 48 -10.03 -2.43 -1.50
C VAL A 48 -10.66 -3.40 -2.49
N THR A 49 -9.83 -4.09 -3.26
CA THR A 49 -10.23 -5.05 -4.31
C THR A 49 -9.92 -6.48 -3.92
N ARG A 50 -8.95 -6.68 -3.02
CA ARG A 50 -8.63 -7.97 -2.42
C ARG A 50 -8.41 -7.82 -0.93
N GLU A 51 -9.04 -8.69 -0.17
CA GLU A 51 -8.81 -8.84 1.26
C GLU A 51 -8.74 -10.33 1.61
N ASP A 52 -7.57 -10.78 2.04
CA ASP A 52 -7.29 -12.16 2.43
C ASP A 52 -6.74 -12.18 3.86
N LEU A 53 -7.65 -12.33 4.81
CA LEU A 53 -7.33 -12.38 6.23
C LEU A 53 -6.46 -13.59 6.61
N GLN A 54 -6.58 -14.70 5.88
CA GLN A 54 -5.85 -15.92 6.18
C GLN A 54 -4.37 -15.77 5.83
N HIS A 55 -4.08 -15.14 4.70
CA HIS A 55 -2.71 -14.90 4.24
C HIS A 55 -2.18 -13.52 4.60
N GLY A 56 -2.99 -12.64 5.21
CA GLY A 56 -2.57 -11.29 5.60
C GLY A 56 -2.38 -10.32 4.44
N VAL A 57 -3.09 -10.52 3.33
CA VAL A 57 -2.99 -9.66 2.13
C VAL A 57 -4.16 -8.68 2.03
N LEU A 58 -3.87 -7.41 1.76
CA LEU A 58 -4.83 -6.39 1.38
C LEU A 58 -4.31 -5.65 0.15
N GLU A 59 -5.14 -5.51 -0.88
CA GLU A 59 -4.78 -4.80 -2.12
C GLU A 59 -5.85 -3.77 -2.52
N THR A 60 -5.42 -2.68 -3.14
CA THR A 60 -6.31 -1.69 -3.79
C THR A 60 -6.12 -1.66 -5.29
N GLY A 61 -7.17 -1.24 -6.00
CA GLY A 61 -7.22 -1.25 -7.46
C GLY A 61 -6.89 -2.63 -8.04
N ASP A 62 -6.41 -2.70 -9.27
CA ASP A 62 -5.89 -3.95 -9.84
C ASP A 62 -4.37 -3.95 -9.72
N PHE A 63 -3.84 -4.25 -8.53
CA PHE A 63 -2.40 -4.11 -8.22
C PHE A 63 -1.44 -4.84 -9.19
N PRO A 64 -1.73 -6.08 -9.66
CA PRO A 64 -0.85 -6.80 -10.57
C PRO A 64 -0.68 -6.14 -11.94
N GLU A 65 -1.68 -5.38 -12.40
CA GLU A 65 -1.68 -4.78 -13.74
C GLU A 65 -0.62 -3.68 -13.89
N ASP A 66 -0.10 -3.50 -15.09
CA ASP A 66 0.99 -2.53 -15.31
C ASP A 66 0.49 -1.16 -15.79
N ASN A 67 -0.66 -1.11 -16.46
CA ASN A 67 -1.15 0.09 -17.14
C ASN A 67 -2.41 0.69 -16.48
N ILE A 68 -2.31 0.98 -15.18
CA ILE A 68 -3.39 1.66 -14.45
C ILE A 68 -2.85 2.94 -13.83
N SER A 69 -3.56 4.02 -14.12
CA SER A 69 -3.31 5.35 -13.54
C SER A 69 -3.64 5.38 -12.06
N GLY A 70 -2.80 6.05 -11.28
CA GLY A 70 -2.97 6.22 -9.85
C GLY A 70 -2.25 5.17 -9.01
N PHE A 71 -2.28 5.40 -7.71
CA PHE A 71 -1.63 4.59 -6.69
C PHE A 71 -2.46 3.37 -6.31
N ARG A 72 -1.78 2.22 -6.32
CA ARG A 72 -2.31 0.91 -5.96
C ARG A 72 -1.39 0.29 -4.93
N LEU A 73 -1.98 -0.06 -3.80
CA LEU A 73 -1.25 -0.58 -2.65
C LEU A 73 -1.39 -2.11 -2.60
N HIS A 74 -0.29 -2.78 -2.30
CA HIS A 74 -0.27 -4.13 -1.79
C HIS A 74 0.32 -4.11 -0.38
N LEU A 75 -0.43 -4.64 0.58
CA LEU A 75 -0.04 -4.79 1.97
C LEU A 75 0.01 -6.28 2.30
N GLN A 76 1.13 -6.72 2.86
CA GLN A 76 1.34 -8.07 3.35
C GLN A 76 1.72 -8.02 4.83
N HIS A 77 0.84 -8.53 5.69
CA HIS A 77 1.08 -8.64 7.12
C HIS A 77 1.61 -10.03 7.47
N ASP A 78 2.70 -10.09 8.22
CA ASP A 78 3.28 -11.30 8.81
C ASP A 78 3.18 -11.18 10.35
N PRO A 79 2.11 -11.72 10.97
CA PRO A 79 1.89 -11.60 12.41
C PRO A 79 2.94 -12.35 13.24
N ALA A 80 3.56 -13.40 12.66
CA ALA A 80 4.59 -14.18 13.33
C ALA A 80 5.90 -13.40 13.42
N LYS A 81 6.22 -12.59 12.41
CA LYS A 81 7.40 -11.71 12.41
C LYS A 81 7.13 -10.32 12.98
N GLY A 82 5.87 -9.94 13.19
CA GLY A 82 5.52 -8.59 13.63
C GLY A 82 5.87 -7.54 12.57
N SER A 83 5.61 -7.84 11.30
CA SER A 83 5.97 -6.95 10.20
C SER A 83 4.86 -6.77 9.20
N VAL A 84 4.78 -5.59 8.60
CA VAL A 84 3.94 -5.28 7.46
C VAL A 84 4.82 -4.84 6.29
N SER A 85 4.81 -5.59 5.20
CA SER A 85 5.45 -5.20 3.95
C SER A 85 4.44 -4.43 3.10
N LEU A 86 4.88 -3.32 2.54
CA LEU A 86 4.09 -2.43 1.69
C LEU A 86 4.76 -2.33 0.32
N ARG A 87 3.95 -2.38 -0.73
CA ARG A 87 4.36 -2.05 -2.09
C ARG A 87 3.34 -1.09 -2.69
N LEU A 88 3.81 0.02 -3.22
CA LEU A 88 2.98 1.00 -3.92
C LEU A 88 3.40 1.03 -5.39
N ARG A 89 2.44 0.78 -6.27
CA ARG A 89 2.60 0.95 -7.71
C ARG A 89 1.83 2.20 -8.14
N GLY A 90 2.42 2.97 -9.04
CA GLY A 90 1.78 4.18 -9.57
C GLY A 90 2.41 4.61 -10.87
N ALA A 91 1.67 4.49 -11.96
CA ALA A 91 2.11 4.91 -13.28
C ALA A 91 1.13 5.93 -13.83
N GLY A 92 1.64 7.03 -14.38
CA GLY A 92 0.89 7.88 -15.28
C GLY A 92 0.92 7.35 -16.71
N ALA A 93 0.38 8.12 -17.65
CA ALA A 93 0.52 7.82 -19.08
C ALA A 93 2.00 7.55 -19.44
N TYR A 94 2.25 6.47 -20.18
CA TYR A 94 3.60 6.03 -20.56
C TYR A 94 4.54 5.70 -19.39
N PHE A 95 4.01 5.23 -18.26
CA PHE A 95 4.79 4.84 -17.06
C PHE A 95 5.52 6.00 -16.39
N VAL A 96 5.04 7.24 -16.55
CA VAL A 96 5.57 8.39 -15.80
C VAL A 96 5.36 8.16 -14.31
N ASP A 97 6.42 8.32 -13.51
CA ASP A 97 6.32 8.24 -12.06
C ASP A 97 5.45 9.38 -11.51
N GLN A 98 4.40 8.99 -10.76
CA GLN A 98 3.47 9.90 -10.10
C GLN A 98 3.93 10.27 -8.68
N GLY A 99 5.14 9.86 -8.29
CA GLY A 99 5.72 10.09 -6.98
C GLY A 99 5.47 8.93 -6.02
N VAL A 100 5.65 7.69 -6.48
CA VAL A 100 5.36 6.48 -5.67
C VAL A 100 6.13 6.44 -4.34
N GLU A 101 7.34 6.97 -4.28
CA GLU A 101 8.10 7.06 -3.02
C GLU A 101 7.47 8.04 -2.03
N ALA A 102 7.01 9.20 -2.52
CA ALA A 102 6.37 10.21 -1.69
C ALA A 102 5.00 9.73 -1.22
N GLY A 103 4.21 9.13 -2.12
CA GLY A 103 2.93 8.51 -1.79
C GLY A 103 3.08 7.42 -0.73
N LEU A 104 4.06 6.53 -0.88
CA LEU A 104 4.28 5.46 0.10
C LEU A 104 4.61 6.02 1.49
N LYS A 105 5.50 7.02 1.58
CA LYS A 105 5.83 7.69 2.85
C LYS A 105 4.62 8.36 3.49
N GLU A 106 3.77 9.00 2.70
CA GLU A 106 2.55 9.63 3.17
C GLU A 106 1.58 8.58 3.74
N PHE A 107 1.41 7.44 3.06
CA PHE A 107 0.63 6.32 3.58
C PHE A 107 1.22 5.79 4.90
N GLU A 108 2.53 5.53 4.95
CA GLU A 108 3.23 5.01 6.13
C GLU A 108 3.00 5.87 7.38
N SER A 109 3.08 7.20 7.25
CA SER A 109 2.93 8.15 8.36
C SER A 109 1.56 8.03 9.06
N GLY A 110 0.47 8.08 8.29
CA GLY A 110 -0.88 7.96 8.85
C GLY A 110 -1.21 6.54 9.29
N PHE A 111 -0.68 5.54 8.60
CA PHE A 111 -0.86 4.13 8.94
C PHE A 111 -0.19 3.76 10.27
N ALA A 112 1.05 4.18 10.49
CA ALA A 112 1.78 3.98 11.74
C ALA A 112 1.11 4.68 12.93
N THR A 113 0.52 5.86 12.69
CA THR A 113 -0.26 6.57 13.70
C THR A 113 -1.49 5.76 14.13
N CYS A 114 -2.22 5.16 13.20
CA CYS A 114 -3.36 4.30 13.54
C CYS A 114 -2.93 3.04 14.30
N LEU A 115 -1.83 2.39 13.89
CA LEU A 115 -1.35 1.18 14.54
C LEU A 115 -0.90 1.40 15.99
N SER A 116 -0.40 2.59 16.29
CA SER A 116 0.00 2.98 17.65
C SER A 116 -1.16 3.47 18.52
N ALA A 117 -2.34 3.74 17.95
CA ALA A 117 -3.54 4.02 18.72
C ALA A 117 -4.02 2.73 19.43
N ALA A 118 -4.19 2.83 20.75
CA ALA A 118 -4.59 1.74 21.64
C ALA A 118 -6.05 1.35 21.41
#